data_AF-A0AAN8IFC6-F1
#
_entry.id   AF-A0AAN8IFC6-F1
#
_cell.length_a   1.000
_cell.length_b   1.000
_cell.length_c   1.000
_cell.angle_alpha   90.00
_cell.angle_beta   90.00
_cell.angle_gamma   90.00
#
_symmetry.space_group_name_H-M   'P 1'
#
loop_
_entity.id
_entity.type
_entity.pdbx_description
1 polymer ?
#
loop_
_entity_poly.entity_id
_entity_poly.type
_entity_poly.pdbx_seq_one_letter_code
_entity_poly.pdbx_strand_id
1 'polypeptide(L)'
;MASTLATRQGILTRAGNRLSSILKEAEDLLALDRSTEQAVWKEQAKDMQKRIRKVKTAIETEADKVEDALAKYSSAVDSLDENMPKLTEVLQRTEEHSQAAQEVLDKAHAAITTLQNLQVETEEFSGNEASTLADITEMKLAPIPIPKFKGDIW
;
A
#
# COMPACT_ATOMS: atom_id res chain seq x y z
N MET A 1 -35.07 -9.28 12.82
CA MET A 1 -33.84 -9.85 13.44
C MET A 1 -33.06 -10.70 12.42
N ALA A 2 -33.55 -11.88 12.01
CA ALA A 2 -32.80 -12.79 11.13
C ALA A 2 -32.48 -12.23 9.71
N SER A 3 -33.39 -11.48 9.07
CA SER A 3 -33.11 -10.91 7.74
C SER A 3 -32.06 -9.79 7.78
N THR A 4 -31.97 -9.07 8.90
CA THR A 4 -31.00 -8.00 9.11
C THR A 4 -29.58 -8.56 9.24
N LEU A 5 -29.42 -9.66 10.00
CA LEU A 5 -28.16 -10.36 10.16
C LEU A 5 -27.65 -10.93 8.83
N ALA A 6 -28.52 -11.63 8.08
CA ALA A 6 -28.18 -12.19 6.77
C ALA A 6 -27.78 -11.11 5.75
N THR A 7 -28.44 -9.95 5.79
CA THR A 7 -28.09 -8.81 4.93
C THR A 7 -26.71 -8.25 5.28
N ARG A 8 -26.42 -8.08 6.57
CA ARG A 8 -25.12 -7.58 7.05
C ARG A 8 -23.99 -8.56 6.74
N GLN A 9 -24.22 -9.86 6.92
CA GLN A 9 -23.30 -10.92 6.51
C GLN A 9 -22.98 -10.84 5.01
N GLY A 10 -24.00 -10.72 4.16
CA GLY A 10 -23.80 -10.59 2.71
C GLY A 10 -23.06 -9.30 2.30
N ILE A 11 -23.15 -8.23 3.07
CA ILE A 11 -22.35 -7.00 2.85
C ILE A 11 -20.88 -7.26 3.24
N LEU A 12 -20.63 -7.85 4.41
CA LEU A 12 -19.29 -8.19 4.89
C LEU A 12 -18.55 -9.11 3.91
N THR A 13 -19.21 -10.18 3.45
CA THR A 13 -18.62 -11.10 2.48
C THR A 13 -18.26 -10.41 1.16
N ARG A 14 -19.12 -9.52 0.66
CA ARG A 14 -18.84 -8.78 -0.59
C ARG A 14 -17.69 -7.80 -0.43
N ALA A 15 -17.62 -7.09 0.69
CA ALA A 15 -16.51 -6.18 0.99
C ALA A 15 -15.19 -6.95 1.12
N GLY A 16 -15.17 -8.07 1.88
CA GLY A 16 -13.99 -8.92 2.02
C GLY A 16 -13.50 -9.52 0.69
N ASN A 17 -14.42 -9.95 -0.17
CA ASN A 17 -14.08 -10.45 -1.51
C ASN A 17 -13.49 -9.35 -2.41
N ARG A 18 -14.00 -8.12 -2.34
CA ARG A 18 -13.45 -6.97 -3.08
C ARG A 18 -12.04 -6.65 -2.60
N LEU A 19 -11.84 -6.57 -1.29
CA LEU A 19 -10.54 -6.33 -0.69
C LEU A 19 -9.54 -7.43 -1.11
N SER A 20 -9.95 -8.69 -1.05
CA SER A 20 -9.13 -9.83 -1.52
C SER A 20 -8.75 -9.73 -3.00
N SER A 21 -9.64 -9.23 -3.85
CA SER A 21 -9.34 -9.03 -5.28
C SER A 21 -8.31 -7.91 -5.48
N ILE A 22 -8.42 -6.82 -4.74
CA ILE A 22 -7.46 -5.70 -4.80
C ILE A 22 -6.10 -6.13 -4.27
N LEU A 23 -6.06 -6.97 -3.23
CA LEU A 23 -4.81 -7.52 -2.71
C LEU A 23 -4.08 -8.40 -3.73
N LYS A 24 -4.81 -9.19 -4.53
CA LYS A 24 -4.21 -9.95 -5.64
C LYS A 24 -3.65 -9.03 -6.73
N GLU A 25 -4.39 -7.99 -7.10
CA GLU A 25 -3.89 -6.99 -8.06
C GLU A 25 -2.63 -6.30 -7.53
N ALA A 26 -2.56 -6.02 -6.23
CA ALA A 26 -1.36 -5.48 -5.59
C ALA A 26 -0.19 -6.46 -5.69
N GLU A 27 -0.40 -7.75 -5.39
CA GLU A 27 0.64 -8.79 -5.49
C GLU A 27 1.17 -8.95 -6.92
N ASP A 28 0.30 -8.92 -7.93
CA ASP A 28 0.69 -8.98 -9.34
C ASP A 28 1.55 -7.77 -9.75
N LEU A 29 1.23 -6.57 -9.25
CA LEU A 29 2.04 -5.37 -9.48
C LEU A 29 3.41 -5.46 -8.84
N LEU A 30 3.50 -6.05 -7.65
CA LEU A 30 4.78 -6.29 -6.96
C LEU A 30 5.65 -7.32 -7.67
N ALA A 31 5.04 -8.34 -8.29
CA ALA A 31 5.77 -9.37 -9.01
C ALA A 31 6.40 -8.86 -10.33
N LEU A 32 5.75 -7.90 -11.00
CA LEU A 32 6.19 -7.36 -12.29
C LEU A 32 7.46 -6.48 -12.18
N ASP A 33 7.69 -5.87 -11.02
CA ASP A 33 8.75 -4.88 -10.77
C ASP A 33 10.18 -5.46 -10.82
N ARG A 34 10.37 -6.76 -10.56
CA ARG A 34 11.71 -7.38 -10.52
C ARG A 34 12.42 -7.55 -11.86
N SER A 35 11.80 -7.21 -12.99
CA SER A 35 12.25 -7.67 -14.32
C SER A 35 12.76 -6.61 -15.30
N THR A 36 12.82 -5.31 -14.98
CA THR A 36 13.11 -4.26 -16.00
C THR A 36 14.47 -3.57 -15.85
N GLU A 37 15.15 -3.28 -16.96
CA GLU A 37 16.50 -2.69 -17.07
C GLU A 37 16.54 -1.15 -17.02
N GLN A 38 17.61 -0.60 -16.41
CA GLN A 38 17.85 0.75 -15.84
C GLN A 38 17.48 2.01 -16.66
N ALA A 39 17.25 1.97 -17.98
CA ALA A 39 17.04 3.21 -18.77
C ALA A 39 15.56 3.59 -18.97
N VAL A 40 14.64 2.62 -18.93
CA VAL A 40 13.18 2.86 -19.00
C VAL A 40 12.61 3.20 -17.60
N TRP A 41 13.44 3.07 -16.57
CA TRP A 41 13.08 3.17 -15.15
C TRP A 41 12.48 4.50 -14.75
N LYS A 42 12.89 5.67 -15.26
CA LYS A 42 12.42 6.94 -14.68
C LYS A 42 10.95 7.24 -14.99
N GLU A 43 10.51 6.98 -16.21
CA GLU A 43 9.12 7.24 -16.60
C GLU A 43 8.21 6.09 -16.13
N GLN A 44 8.70 4.85 -16.18
CA GLN A 44 8.01 3.70 -15.60
C GLN A 44 7.94 3.77 -14.08
N ALA A 45 8.95 4.27 -13.36
CA ALA A 45 8.92 4.41 -11.90
C ALA A 45 7.90 5.45 -11.45
N LYS A 46 7.75 6.57 -12.17
CA LYS A 46 6.72 7.57 -11.86
C LYS A 46 5.31 7.00 -12.08
N ASP A 47 5.10 6.23 -13.14
CA ASP A 47 3.83 5.55 -13.38
C ASP A 47 3.58 4.47 -12.32
N MET A 48 4.60 3.70 -11.98
CA MET A 48 4.59 2.68 -10.92
C MET A 48 4.21 3.30 -9.57
N GLN A 49 4.83 4.42 -9.18
CA GLN A 49 4.52 5.14 -7.95
C GLN A 49 3.06 5.61 -7.92
N LYS A 50 2.52 6.10 -9.04
CA LYS A 50 1.10 6.45 -9.15
C LYS A 50 0.22 5.22 -8.96
N ARG A 51 0.58 4.07 -9.55
CA ARG A 51 -0.16 2.80 -9.40
C ARG A 51 -0.09 2.28 -7.97
N ILE A 52 1.07 2.28 -7.33
CA ILE A 52 1.27 1.91 -5.92
C ILE A 52 0.40 2.78 -5.02
N ARG A 53 0.45 4.11 -5.19
CA ARG A 53 -0.40 5.03 -4.40
C ARG A 53 -1.88 4.77 -4.62
N LYS A 54 -2.31 4.56 -5.86
CA LYS A 54 -3.71 4.26 -6.20
C LYS A 54 -4.17 2.97 -5.54
N VAL A 55 -3.38 1.90 -5.65
CA VAL A 55 -3.68 0.59 -5.06
C VAL A 55 -3.70 0.70 -3.54
N LYS A 56 -2.73 1.38 -2.93
CA LYS A 56 -2.73 1.65 -1.48
C LYS A 56 -4.03 2.32 -1.03
N THR A 57 -4.42 3.43 -1.67
CA THR A 57 -5.68 4.11 -1.33
C THR A 57 -6.91 3.24 -1.56
N ALA A 58 -6.89 2.35 -2.56
CA ALA A 58 -7.97 1.40 -2.80
C ALA A 58 -8.05 0.32 -1.70
N ILE A 59 -6.91 -0.19 -1.24
CA ILE A 59 -6.83 -1.13 -0.11
C ILE A 59 -7.33 -0.46 1.17
N GLU A 60 -6.86 0.76 1.48
CA GLU A 60 -7.30 1.51 2.67
C GLU A 60 -8.82 1.73 2.66
N THR A 61 -9.37 2.26 1.57
CA THR A 61 -10.82 2.54 1.49
C THR A 61 -11.71 1.29 1.49
N GLU A 62 -11.23 0.15 1.01
CA GLU A 62 -11.97 -1.12 1.10
C GLU A 62 -11.76 -1.82 2.45
N ALA A 63 -10.59 -1.67 3.10
CA ALA A 63 -10.36 -2.09 4.48
C ALA A 63 -11.31 -1.35 5.44
N ASP A 64 -11.41 -0.02 5.33
CA ASP A 64 -12.35 0.79 6.11
C ASP A 64 -13.79 0.27 5.95
N LYS A 65 -14.21 -0.09 4.72
CA LYS A 65 -15.55 -0.65 4.46
C LYS A 65 -15.76 -2.02 5.09
N VAL A 66 -14.72 -2.86 5.11
CA VAL A 66 -14.77 -4.17 5.77
C VAL A 66 -14.88 -4.00 7.28
N GLU A 67 -14.10 -3.10 7.88
CA GLU A 67 -14.18 -2.76 9.31
C GLU A 67 -15.57 -2.22 9.67
N ASP A 68 -16.09 -1.28 8.88
CA ASP A 68 -17.43 -0.71 9.06
C ASP A 68 -18.52 -1.78 8.97
N ALA A 69 -18.38 -2.72 8.02
CA ALA A 69 -19.31 -3.82 7.85
C ALA A 69 -19.22 -4.82 9.00
N LEU A 70 -18.01 -5.08 9.51
CA LEU A 70 -17.76 -5.96 10.65
C LEU A 70 -18.34 -5.37 11.93
N ALA A 71 -18.10 -4.08 12.21
CA ALA A 71 -18.68 -3.38 13.35
C ALA A 71 -20.22 -3.42 13.33
N LYS A 72 -20.81 -3.20 12.15
CA LYS A 72 -22.26 -3.33 11.96
C LYS A 72 -22.73 -4.78 12.12
N TYR A 73 -21.97 -5.76 11.65
CA TYR A 73 -22.31 -7.17 11.80
C TYR A 73 -22.29 -7.59 13.28
N SER A 74 -21.23 -7.27 14.02
CA SER A 74 -21.11 -7.52 15.46
C SER A 74 -22.22 -6.84 16.25
N SER A 75 -22.52 -5.56 15.97
CA SER A 75 -23.63 -4.86 16.63
C SER A 75 -25.00 -5.51 16.35
N ALA A 76 -25.20 -6.12 15.17
CA ALA A 76 -26.44 -6.88 14.91
C ALA A 76 -26.50 -8.18 15.72
N VAL A 77 -25.34 -8.81 15.95
CA VAL A 77 -25.22 -10.04 16.74
C VAL A 77 -25.51 -9.74 18.20
N ASP A 78 -24.95 -8.65 18.75
CA ASP A 78 -25.21 -8.21 20.12
C ASP A 78 -26.69 -7.86 20.37
N SER A 79 -27.42 -7.50 19.31
CA SER A 79 -28.85 -7.21 19.37
C SER A 79 -29.77 -8.44 19.22
N LEU A 80 -29.20 -9.65 19.08
CA LEU A 80 -29.98 -10.88 19.00
C LEU A 80 -30.63 -11.20 20.35
N ASP A 81 -31.85 -11.74 20.30
CA ASP A 81 -32.58 -12.18 21.48
C ASP A 81 -31.96 -13.47 22.04
N GLU A 82 -31.66 -13.48 23.34
CA GLU A 82 -31.12 -14.64 24.07
C GLU A 82 -32.06 -15.85 24.00
N ASN A 83 -33.35 -15.64 23.76
CA ASN A 83 -34.36 -16.69 23.65
C ASN A 83 -34.49 -17.27 22.23
N MET A 84 -33.63 -16.87 21.29
CA MET A 84 -33.70 -17.34 19.91
C MET A 84 -33.31 -18.84 19.81
N PRO A 85 -34.18 -19.69 19.25
CA PRO A 85 -33.79 -21.07 18.97
C PRO A 85 -32.62 -21.06 17.96
N LYS A 86 -31.57 -21.83 18.26
CA LYS A 86 -30.30 -21.90 17.50
C LYS A 86 -29.35 -20.71 17.66
N LEU A 87 -29.48 -19.93 18.74
CA LEU A 87 -28.55 -18.83 19.04
C LEU A 87 -27.07 -19.28 19.00
N THR A 88 -26.74 -20.44 19.59
CA THR A 88 -25.38 -21.00 19.59
C THR A 88 -24.85 -21.26 18.18
N GLU A 89 -25.66 -21.81 17.27
CA GLU A 89 -25.26 -22.01 15.86
C GLU A 89 -25.04 -20.67 15.14
N VAL A 90 -25.88 -19.67 15.42
CA VAL A 90 -25.75 -18.33 14.83
C VAL A 90 -24.50 -17.62 15.35
N LEU A 91 -24.18 -17.73 16.64
CA LEU A 91 -22.98 -17.18 17.24
C LEU A 91 -21.72 -17.83 16.65
N GLN A 92 -21.67 -19.16 16.58
CA GLN A 92 -20.54 -19.88 15.99
C GLN A 92 -20.29 -19.47 14.54
N ARG A 93 -21.35 -19.39 13.72
CA ARG A 93 -21.22 -18.95 12.33
C ARG A 93 -20.78 -17.49 12.21
N THR A 94 -21.23 -16.65 13.14
CA THR A 94 -20.82 -15.25 13.21
C THR A 94 -19.34 -15.14 13.51
N GLU A 95 -18.84 -15.93 14.47
CA GLU A 95 -17.43 -15.98 14.83
C GLU A 95 -16.57 -16.41 13.65
N GLU A 96 -16.95 -17.46 12.92
CA GLU A 96 -16.26 -17.89 11.69
C GLU A 96 -16.19 -16.76 10.63
N HIS A 97 -17.30 -16.04 10.42
CA HIS A 97 -17.32 -14.94 9.46
C HIS A 97 -16.54 -13.71 9.92
N SER A 98 -16.55 -13.42 11.22
CA SER A 98 -15.76 -12.33 11.79
C SER A 98 -14.27 -12.66 11.72
N GLN A 99 -13.88 -13.89 12.02
CA GLN A 99 -12.50 -14.35 11.93
C GLN A 99 -12.00 -14.30 10.49
N ALA A 100 -12.78 -14.79 9.53
CA ALA A 100 -12.42 -14.71 8.11
C ALA A 100 -12.25 -13.26 7.63
N ALA A 101 -13.10 -12.34 8.10
CA ALA A 101 -12.97 -10.92 7.77
C ALA A 101 -11.70 -10.30 8.41
N GLN A 102 -11.39 -10.66 9.66
CA GLN A 102 -10.17 -10.23 10.34
C GLN A 102 -8.90 -10.70 9.60
N GLU A 103 -8.86 -11.94 9.14
CA GLU A 103 -7.73 -12.46 8.37
C GLU A 103 -7.49 -11.67 7.07
N VAL A 104 -8.56 -11.19 6.42
CA VAL A 104 -8.44 -10.36 5.21
C VAL A 104 -7.94 -8.95 5.58
N LEU A 105 -8.37 -8.38 6.69
CA LEU A 105 -7.87 -7.10 7.20
C LEU A 105 -6.38 -7.17 7.57
N ASP A 106 -5.97 -8.23 8.26
CA ASP A 106 -4.56 -8.42 8.63
C ASP A 106 -3.66 -8.47 7.38
N LYS A 107 -4.11 -9.18 6.33
CA LYS A 107 -3.43 -9.19 5.02
C LYS A 107 -3.41 -7.82 4.37
N ALA A 108 -4.49 -7.05 4.48
CA ALA A 108 -4.55 -5.70 3.95
C ALA A 108 -3.56 -4.75 4.65
N HIS A 109 -3.48 -4.77 5.98
CA HIS A 109 -2.50 -3.98 6.72
C HIS A 109 -1.05 -4.39 6.41
N ALA A 110 -0.79 -5.70 6.26
CA ALA A 110 0.51 -6.19 5.83
C ALA A 110 0.86 -5.66 4.42
N ALA A 111 -0.08 -5.70 3.48
CA ALA A 111 0.12 -5.17 2.12
C ALA A 111 0.30 -3.65 2.09
N ILE A 112 -0.41 -2.89 2.91
CA ILE A 112 -0.20 -1.44 3.04
C ILE A 112 1.23 -1.16 3.51
N THR A 113 1.71 -1.92 4.51
CA THR A 113 3.07 -1.75 5.05
C THR A 113 4.13 -2.05 4.00
N THR A 114 3.97 -3.13 3.21
CA THR A 114 4.92 -3.46 2.14
C THR A 114 4.91 -2.43 1.02
N LEU A 115 3.73 -1.96 0.58
CA LEU A 115 3.61 -0.89 -0.41
C LEU A 115 4.21 0.43 0.09
N GLN A 116 4.08 0.73 1.38
CA GLN A 116 4.68 1.92 1.99
C GLN A 116 6.21 1.84 2.00
N ASN A 117 6.78 0.68 2.33
CA ASN A 117 8.23 0.49 2.29
C ASN A 117 8.79 0.66 0.87
N LEU A 118 8.12 0.12 -0.14
CA LEU A 118 8.52 0.29 -1.55
C LEU A 118 8.38 1.73 -2.04
N GLN A 119 7.38 2.46 -1.54
CA GLN A 119 7.26 3.88 -1.85
C GLN A 119 8.45 4.67 -1.29
N VAL A 120 8.89 4.39 -0.05
CA VAL A 120 10.07 5.03 0.56
C VAL A 120 11.34 4.67 -0.22
N GLU A 121 11.54 3.39 -0.53
CA GLU A 121 12.71 2.93 -1.28
C GLU A 121 12.82 3.61 -2.65
N THR A 122 11.72 3.69 -3.41
CA THR A 122 11.72 4.40 -4.71
C THR A 122 11.88 5.92 -4.61
N GLU A 123 11.43 6.56 -3.52
CA GLU A 123 11.64 7.99 -3.29
C GLU A 123 13.10 8.32 -2.93
N GLU A 124 13.81 7.45 -2.19
CA GLU A 124 15.23 7.61 -1.86
C GLU A 124 16.14 7.56 -3.10
N PHE A 125 15.85 6.67 -4.07
CA PHE A 125 16.59 6.62 -5.34
C PHE A 125 16.43 7.91 -6.17
N SER A 126 15.26 8.56 -6.11
CA SER A 126 15.03 9.83 -6.83
C SER A 126 15.70 11.03 -6.15
N GLY A 127 15.89 11.01 -4.82
CA GLY A 127 16.53 12.08 -4.06
C GLY A 127 18.06 12.11 -4.22
N ASN A 128 18.69 10.94 -4.30
CA ASN A 128 20.15 10.84 -4.39
C ASN A 128 20.73 11.27 -5.75
N GLU A 129 19.99 11.11 -6.84
CA GLU A 129 20.42 11.60 -8.16
C GLU A 129 20.31 13.13 -8.31
N ALA A 130 19.37 13.77 -7.61
CA ALA A 130 19.24 15.23 -7.63
C ALA A 130 20.40 15.92 -6.89
N SER A 131 20.90 15.33 -5.80
CA SER A 131 22.05 15.87 -5.06
C SER A 131 23.37 15.70 -5.81
N THR A 132 23.55 14.64 -6.60
CA THR A 132 24.84 14.38 -7.27
C THR A 132 25.04 15.19 -8.55
N LEU A 133 23.98 15.62 -9.25
CA LEU A 133 24.10 16.50 -10.42
C LEU A 133 24.20 18.00 -10.06
N ALA A 134 23.58 18.41 -8.95
CA ALA A 134 23.67 19.79 -8.47
C ALA A 134 25.08 20.12 -7.93
N ASP A 135 25.77 19.15 -7.30
CA ASP A 135 27.08 19.40 -6.69
C ASP A 135 28.25 19.49 -7.71
N ILE A 136 28.07 18.98 -8.93
CA ILE A 136 29.14 18.99 -9.96
C ILE A 136 29.11 20.29 -10.79
N THR A 137 27.97 20.98 -10.87
CA THR A 137 27.81 22.13 -11.78
C THR A 137 28.18 23.49 -11.19
N GLU A 138 28.57 23.57 -9.92
CA GLU A 138 28.94 24.84 -9.27
C GLU A 138 30.37 24.90 -8.69
N MET A 139 31.27 24.00 -9.10
CA MET A 139 32.71 24.24 -8.92
C MET A 139 33.26 25.15 -10.03
N LYS A 140 32.82 26.42 -10.04
CA LYS A 140 33.58 27.49 -10.70
C LYS A 140 34.83 27.77 -9.88
N LEU A 141 35.85 26.91 -10.02
CA LEU A 141 37.18 27.19 -9.51
C LEU A 141 37.68 28.50 -10.14
N ALA A 142 38.03 29.46 -9.29
CA ALA A 142 38.64 30.70 -9.74
C ALA A 142 39.92 30.36 -10.54
N PRO A 143 40.15 30.99 -11.71
CA PRO A 143 41.34 30.71 -12.50
C PRO A 143 42.60 30.97 -11.68
N ILE A 144 43.38 29.93 -11.45
CA ILE A 144 44.67 30.02 -10.78
C ILE A 144 45.60 30.87 -11.67
N PRO A 145 46.21 31.96 -11.16
CA PRO A 145 47.13 32.75 -11.96
C PRO A 145 48.36 31.91 -12.32
N ILE A 146 48.51 31.60 -13.61
CA ILE A 146 49.71 30.96 -14.15
C ILE A 146 50.87 31.97 -14.08
N PRO A 147 51.97 31.68 -13.38
CA PRO A 147 53.14 32.55 -13.37
C PRO A 147 53.72 32.66 -14.78
N LYS A 148 53.85 33.87 -15.31
CA LYS A 148 54.55 34.11 -16.58
C LYS A 148 56.05 33.94 -16.33
N PHE A 149 56.56 32.74 -16.62
CA PHE A 149 57.99 32.47 -16.60
C PHE A 149 58.65 33.27 -17.74
N LYS A 150 59.29 34.39 -17.40
CA LYS A 150 60.23 35.07 -18.31
C LYS A 150 61.55 34.35 -18.13
N GLY A 151 61.84 33.43 -19.04
CA GLY A 151 63.06 32.62 -19.00
C GLY A 151 64.30 33.46 -19.24
N ASP A 152 64.84 34.06 -18.18
CA ASP A 152 66.25 34.41 -18.08
C ASP A 152 66.93 33.34 -17.23
N ILE A 153 67.45 32.32 -17.92
CA ILE A 153 68.33 31.32 -17.32
C ILE A 153 69.75 31.78 -17.69
N TRP A 154 70.55 32.15 -16.68
CA TRP A 154 71.96 32.53 -16.81
C TRP A 154 72.85 31.33 -17.09
#